data_AF-A0AAE1XZ62-F1
#
_entry.id   AF-A0AAE1XZ62-F1
#
_cell.length_a   1.000
_cell.length_b   1.000
_cell.length_c   1.000
_cell.angle_alpha   90.00
_cell.angle_beta   90.00
_cell.angle_gamma   90.00
#
_symmetry.space_group_name_H-M   'P 1'
#
loop_
_entity.id
_entity.type
_entity.pdbx_description
1 polymer ?
#
loop_
_entity_poly.entity_id
_entity_poly.type
_entity_poly.pdbx_seq_one_letter_code
_entity_poly.pdbx_strand_id
1 'polypeptide(L)'
;MVVDMCKGVQYLNEIKDSVVAGFQWASKEGPLAEENMRGICFEVCDVVLHADAIHRGGGQVIPTARSVLNQKRGHVFEEMQRPGTPLYNIKAYLPVIESFGFSSTLRAATSGQAFPQCVFDHWDMMSSDPLEPGSQAATLVADIRKRKGLKEQMTPLSEFEDKL
;
A
#
# COMPACT_ATOMS: atom_id res chain seq x y z
N MET A 1 13.83 -6.47 -7.84
CA MET A 1 15.03 -6.39 -8.73
C MET A 1 16.23 -6.50 -7.83
N VAL A 2 17.23 -7.31 -8.19
CA VAL A 2 18.51 -7.40 -7.46
C VAL A 2 19.56 -6.72 -8.31
N VAL A 3 20.33 -5.80 -7.71
CA VAL A 3 21.44 -5.11 -8.37
C VAL A 3 22.70 -5.43 -7.59
N ASP A 4 23.71 -5.97 -8.27
CA ASP A 4 25.02 -6.21 -7.70
C ASP A 4 25.86 -4.94 -7.78
N MET A 5 26.35 -4.49 -6.61
CA MET A 5 27.19 -3.30 -6.45
C MET A 5 28.56 -3.65 -5.81
N CYS A 6 28.86 -4.95 -5.65
CA CYS A 6 30.06 -5.43 -4.98
C CYS A 6 31.33 -5.06 -5.75
N LYS A 7 32.42 -4.76 -5.04
CA LYS A 7 33.74 -4.45 -5.63
C LYS A 7 34.81 -5.35 -5.05
N GLY A 8 35.56 -6.04 -5.91
CA GLY A 8 36.72 -6.86 -5.52
C GLY A 8 36.40 -8.24 -4.93
N VAL A 9 35.14 -8.69 -4.97
CA VAL A 9 34.73 -10.00 -4.44
C VAL A 9 35.07 -11.11 -5.46
N GLN A 10 35.98 -12.02 -5.10
CA GLN A 10 36.23 -13.24 -5.88
C GLN A 10 35.07 -14.24 -5.73
N TYR A 11 34.87 -15.10 -6.74
CA TYR A 11 33.84 -16.16 -6.76
C TYR A 11 32.36 -15.68 -6.75
N LEU A 12 32.10 -14.38 -6.86
CA LEU A 12 30.73 -13.81 -6.85
C LEU A 12 29.79 -14.41 -7.92
N ASN A 13 30.34 -14.80 -9.08
CA ASN A 13 29.58 -15.47 -10.14
C ASN A 13 29.10 -16.88 -9.76
N GLU A 14 29.76 -17.56 -8.82
CA GLU A 14 29.43 -18.94 -8.42
C GLU A 14 28.24 -18.97 -7.45
N ILE A 15 28.06 -17.91 -6.65
CA ILE A 15 26.92 -17.77 -5.73
C ILE A 15 25.71 -17.07 -6.37
N LYS A 16 25.86 -16.51 -7.58
CA LYS A 16 24.86 -15.68 -8.25
C LYS A 16 23.50 -16.37 -8.40
N ASP A 17 23.49 -17.62 -8.86
CA ASP A 17 22.24 -18.36 -9.10
C ASP A 17 21.55 -18.70 -7.77
N SER A 18 22.31 -19.02 -6.73
CA SER A 18 21.81 -19.21 -5.36
C SER A 18 21.19 -17.93 -4.79
N VAL A 19 21.83 -16.77 -5.01
CA VAL A 19 21.31 -15.45 -4.59
C VAL A 19 20.02 -15.11 -5.35
N VAL A 20 19.96 -15.36 -6.67
CA VAL A 20 18.76 -15.13 -7.49
C VAL A 20 17.62 -16.05 -7.06
N ALA A 21 17.89 -17.33 -6.81
CA ALA A 21 16.88 -18.30 -6.35
C ALA A 21 16.34 -17.95 -4.96
N GLY A 22 17.24 -17.65 -4.01
CA GLY A 22 16.87 -17.17 -2.67
C GLY A 22 16.04 -15.88 -2.73
N PHE A 23 16.40 -14.95 -3.61
CA PHE A 23 15.64 -13.72 -3.84
C PHE A 23 14.24 -13.97 -4.40
N GLN A 24 14.10 -14.86 -5.39
CA GLN A 24 12.78 -15.20 -5.95
C GLN A 24 11.86 -15.81 -4.90
N TRP A 25 12.40 -16.63 -3.99
CA TRP A 25 11.61 -17.20 -2.90
C TRP A 25 11.26 -16.15 -1.83
N ALA A 26 12.25 -15.39 -1.33
CA ALA A 26 12.02 -14.34 -0.33
C ALA A 26 11.05 -13.24 -0.83
N SER A 27 11.13 -12.85 -2.10
CA SER A 27 10.21 -11.87 -2.69
C SER A 27 8.77 -12.37 -2.89
N LYS A 28 8.55 -13.69 -2.79
CA LYS A 28 7.22 -14.31 -2.81
C LYS A 28 6.59 -14.41 -1.41
N GLU A 29 7.41 -14.55 -0.38
CA GLU A 29 7.00 -14.82 1.00
C GLU A 29 7.55 -13.74 1.94
N GLY A 30 6.96 -12.54 1.91
CA GLY A 30 7.44 -11.38 2.68
C GLY A 30 7.34 -11.54 4.21
N PRO A 31 8.31 -11.02 4.99
CA PRO A 31 8.48 -11.36 6.41
C PRO A 31 7.32 -10.91 7.32
N LEU A 32 6.57 -9.88 6.90
CA LEU A 32 5.42 -9.38 7.64
C LEU A 32 4.27 -10.40 7.70
N ALA A 33 3.94 -11.03 6.57
CA ALA A 33 2.68 -11.78 6.43
C ALA A 33 2.70 -12.91 5.38
N GLU A 34 3.86 -13.29 4.85
CA GLU A 34 4.02 -14.22 3.70
C GLU A 34 3.20 -13.77 2.47
N GLU A 35 3.26 -12.48 2.16
CA GLU A 35 2.66 -11.88 0.97
C GLU A 35 3.74 -11.51 -0.05
N ASN A 36 3.40 -11.51 -1.34
CA ASN A 36 4.32 -11.14 -2.41
C ASN A 36 4.84 -9.69 -2.21
N MET A 37 6.16 -9.52 -2.18
CA MET A 37 6.81 -8.22 -2.13
C MET A 37 6.60 -7.44 -3.45
N ARG A 38 6.33 -6.13 -3.35
CA ARG A 38 6.12 -5.25 -4.51
C ARG A 38 6.76 -3.89 -4.27
N GLY A 39 7.35 -3.30 -5.32
CA GLY A 39 7.98 -1.98 -5.26
C GLY A 39 9.37 -1.94 -4.60
N ILE A 40 9.87 -3.07 -4.09
CA ILE A 40 11.15 -3.12 -3.37
C ILE A 40 12.31 -3.35 -4.35
N CYS A 41 13.23 -2.39 -4.41
CA CYS A 41 14.58 -2.60 -4.94
C CYS A 41 15.43 -3.18 -3.81
N PHE A 42 15.98 -4.36 -4.01
CA PHE A 42 16.91 -4.95 -3.04
C PHE A 42 18.32 -4.61 -3.47
N GLU A 43 18.81 -3.53 -2.86
CA GLU A 43 20.12 -2.95 -3.05
C GLU A 43 21.04 -3.43 -1.93
N VAL A 44 22.05 -4.22 -2.29
CA VAL A 44 23.10 -4.67 -1.37
C VAL A 44 24.10 -3.50 -1.23
N CYS A 45 23.72 -2.48 -0.45
CA CYS A 45 24.33 -1.15 -0.52
C CYS A 45 24.87 -0.56 0.80
N ASP A 46 24.39 -1.00 1.97
CA ASP A 46 24.44 -0.24 3.24
C ASP A 46 23.47 1.00 3.24
N VAL A 47 23.12 1.60 4.40
CA VAL A 47 21.78 2.23 4.65
C VAL A 47 21.76 3.73 5.09
N VAL A 48 20.69 4.51 4.78
CA VAL A 48 19.96 5.59 5.59
C VAL A 48 19.02 6.53 4.70
N LEU A 49 18.11 7.39 5.25
CA LEU A 49 16.67 7.61 4.83
C LEU A 49 16.06 9.03 4.48
N HIS A 50 14.83 9.01 3.84
CA HIS A 50 13.60 9.92 3.82
C HIS A 50 13.51 11.19 2.87
N ALA A 51 12.37 11.89 2.53
CA ALA A 51 10.93 11.99 2.98
C ALA A 51 9.90 12.67 1.97
N ASP A 52 8.56 12.55 2.22
CA ASP A 52 7.33 13.44 2.01
C ASP A 52 6.92 14.20 0.68
N ALA A 53 5.69 14.75 0.41
CA ALA A 53 4.25 14.47 0.74
C ALA A 53 3.18 15.48 0.08
N ILE A 54 1.84 15.19 0.14
CA ILE A 54 0.62 16.09 0.11
C ILE A 54 -0.04 16.57 -1.26
N HIS A 55 -1.19 17.33 -1.31
CA HIS A 55 -2.61 16.92 -1.69
C HIS A 55 -3.56 18.13 -2.13
N ARG A 56 -4.90 17.89 -2.42
CA ARG A 56 -6.12 18.81 -2.53
C ARG A 56 -6.52 19.38 -3.94
N GLY A 57 -7.76 19.81 -4.34
CA GLY A 57 -9.22 19.50 -4.05
C GLY A 57 -10.22 20.68 -3.70
N GLY A 58 -11.43 20.79 -4.30
CA GLY A 58 -12.49 21.88 -4.28
C GLY A 58 -13.94 21.56 -3.72
N GLY A 59 -15.06 22.19 -4.19
CA GLY A 59 -16.45 22.12 -3.59
C GLY A 59 -17.66 22.42 -4.55
N GLN A 60 -18.93 21.91 -4.47
CA GLN A 60 -19.94 22.00 -3.39
C GLN A 60 -20.93 20.78 -3.22
N VAL A 61 -21.12 19.91 -4.24
CA VAL A 61 -21.51 18.48 -4.02
C VAL A 61 -20.27 17.67 -3.63
N ILE A 62 -19.15 18.12 -4.20
CA ILE A 62 -17.80 17.65 -3.94
C ILE A 62 -17.47 17.56 -2.45
N PRO A 63 -17.78 18.50 -1.52
CA PRO A 63 -17.47 18.37 -0.10
C PRO A 63 -18.22 17.24 0.58
N THR A 64 -19.42 16.88 0.12
CA THR A 64 -20.18 15.73 0.65
C THR A 64 -19.58 14.42 0.13
N ALA A 65 -19.30 14.32 -1.17
CA ALA A 65 -18.61 13.17 -1.75
C ALA A 65 -17.19 12.99 -1.16
N ARG A 66 -16.48 14.11 -1.01
CA ARG A 66 -15.16 14.25 -0.38
C ARG A 66 -15.21 14.01 1.12
N SER A 67 -16.32 14.29 1.81
CA SER A 67 -16.49 13.90 3.21
C SER A 67 -16.58 12.38 3.34
N VAL A 68 -17.41 11.72 2.52
CA VAL A 68 -17.51 10.25 2.48
C VAL A 68 -16.17 9.62 2.06
N LEU A 69 -15.47 10.20 1.07
CA LEU A 69 -14.14 9.76 0.66
C LEU A 69 -13.11 9.99 1.77
N ASN A 70 -13.02 11.17 2.39
CA ASN A 70 -12.08 11.47 3.48
C ASN A 70 -12.30 10.55 4.70
N GLN A 71 -13.56 10.29 5.09
CA GLN A 71 -13.92 9.30 6.12
C GLN A 71 -13.39 7.90 5.79
N LYS A 72 -13.29 7.58 4.49
CA LYS A 72 -12.79 6.34 3.92
C LYS A 72 -11.36 6.47 3.35
N ARG A 73 -10.60 7.46 3.81
CA ARG A 73 -9.18 7.72 3.45
C ARG A 73 -8.93 7.84 1.93
N GLY A 74 -9.95 8.23 1.17
CA GLY A 74 -9.87 8.43 -0.27
C GLY A 74 -9.31 9.79 -0.67
N HIS A 75 -8.46 9.81 -1.69
CA HIS A 75 -7.78 11.01 -2.17
C HIS A 75 -8.37 11.50 -3.51
N VAL A 76 -9.14 12.59 -3.48
CA VAL A 76 -9.66 13.26 -4.69
C VAL A 76 -8.50 13.95 -5.43
N PHE A 77 -8.34 13.65 -6.72
CA PHE A 77 -7.28 14.22 -7.56
C PHE A 77 -7.79 14.91 -8.84
N GLU A 78 -9.02 14.68 -9.26
CA GLU A 78 -9.63 15.37 -10.40
C GLU A 78 -11.09 15.74 -10.08
N GLU A 79 -11.44 17.00 -10.29
CA GLU A 79 -12.79 17.54 -10.16
C GLU A 79 -13.10 18.37 -11.42
N MET A 80 -13.98 17.89 -12.29
CA MET A 80 -14.29 18.55 -13.56
C MET A 80 -15.80 18.63 -13.80
N GLN A 81 -16.32 19.83 -14.02
CA GLN A 81 -17.68 20.03 -14.51
C GLN A 81 -17.78 19.57 -15.96
N ARG A 82 -18.79 18.76 -16.32
CA ARG A 82 -19.05 18.37 -17.71
C ARG A 82 -19.68 19.54 -18.47
N PRO A 83 -19.04 20.11 -19.51
CA PRO A 83 -19.60 21.22 -20.26
C PRO A 83 -21.01 20.92 -20.81
N GLY A 84 -21.90 21.91 -20.74
CA GLY A 84 -23.28 21.77 -21.21
C GLY A 84 -24.21 20.93 -20.31
N THR A 85 -23.76 20.46 -19.15
CA THR A 85 -24.60 19.70 -18.20
C THR A 85 -24.39 20.17 -16.75
N PRO A 86 -25.35 19.95 -15.84
CA PRO A 86 -25.16 20.22 -14.40
C PRO A 86 -24.30 19.15 -13.69
N LEU A 87 -23.67 18.23 -14.42
CA LEU A 87 -22.94 17.09 -13.86
C LEU A 87 -21.47 17.42 -13.60
N TYR A 88 -20.93 16.83 -12.52
CA TYR A 88 -19.51 16.86 -12.18
C TYR A 88 -18.94 15.45 -12.23
N ASN A 89 -17.78 15.30 -12.87
CA ASN A 89 -16.93 14.12 -12.71
C ASN A 89 -15.97 14.38 -11.54
N ILE A 90 -15.92 13.45 -10.59
CA ILE A 90 -14.95 13.45 -9.49
C ILE A 90 -14.17 12.14 -9.60
N LYS A 91 -12.84 12.20 -9.72
CA LYS A 91 -11.96 11.02 -9.60
C LYS A 91 -11.20 11.08 -8.28
N ALA A 92 -11.19 9.95 -7.60
CA ALA A 92 -10.50 9.77 -6.35
C ALA A 92 -9.93 8.35 -6.25
N TYR A 93 -8.78 8.23 -5.60
CA TYR A 93 -8.32 6.94 -5.11
C TYR A 93 -9.09 6.58 -3.85
N LEU A 94 -9.38 5.30 -3.66
CA LEU A 94 -10.11 4.76 -2.51
C LEU A 94 -9.46 3.42 -2.12
N PRO A 95 -8.95 3.27 -0.88
CA PRO A 95 -8.37 2.01 -0.44
C PRO A 95 -9.36 0.85 -0.59
N VAL A 96 -8.91 -0.29 -1.12
CA VAL A 96 -9.80 -1.43 -1.42
C VAL A 96 -10.56 -1.91 -0.17
N ILE A 97 -9.90 -1.93 0.99
CA ILE A 97 -10.51 -2.28 2.29
C ILE A 97 -11.64 -1.32 2.71
N GLU A 98 -11.61 -0.07 2.24
CA GLU A 98 -12.64 0.93 2.50
C GLU A 98 -13.75 0.95 1.44
N SER A 99 -13.54 0.30 0.29
CA SER A 99 -14.52 0.28 -0.81
C SER A 99 -15.80 -0.50 -0.47
N PHE A 100 -15.74 -1.42 0.50
CA PHE A 100 -16.90 -2.15 0.99
C PHE A 100 -17.96 -1.18 1.56
N GLY A 101 -19.18 -1.28 1.04
CA GLY A 101 -20.29 -0.38 1.39
C GLY A 101 -20.17 1.06 0.87
N PHE A 102 -19.06 1.45 0.21
CA PHE A 102 -18.86 2.83 -0.27
C PHE A 102 -20.01 3.31 -1.16
N SER A 103 -20.45 2.49 -2.11
CA SER A 103 -21.49 2.87 -3.06
C SER A 103 -22.86 3.13 -2.42
N SER A 104 -23.22 2.39 -1.37
CA SER A 104 -24.46 2.63 -0.63
C SER A 104 -24.34 3.85 0.30
N THR A 105 -23.21 4.01 1.01
CA THR A 105 -22.95 5.19 1.84
C THR A 105 -22.95 6.49 1.01
N LEU A 106 -22.26 6.53 -0.13
CA LEU A 106 -22.21 7.69 -1.00
C LEU A 106 -23.59 8.02 -1.58
N ARG A 107 -24.35 7.00 -2.01
CA ARG A 107 -25.70 7.20 -2.55
C ARG A 107 -26.67 7.73 -1.49
N ALA A 108 -26.59 7.24 -0.25
CA ALA A 108 -27.38 7.75 0.87
C ALA A 108 -27.02 9.20 1.21
N ALA A 109 -25.72 9.51 1.35
CA ALA A 109 -25.22 10.85 1.68
C ALA A 109 -25.53 11.92 0.60
N THR A 110 -25.83 11.50 -0.62
CA THR A 110 -26.14 12.39 -1.77
C THR A 110 -27.60 12.31 -2.21
N SER A 111 -28.50 11.75 -1.40
CA SER A 111 -29.93 11.58 -1.73
C SER A 111 -30.18 10.90 -3.10
N GLY A 112 -29.28 9.99 -3.49
CA GLY A 112 -29.34 9.28 -4.77
C GLY A 112 -28.73 10.02 -5.96
N GLN A 113 -28.14 11.21 -5.79
CA GLN A 113 -27.65 12.05 -6.89
C GLN A 113 -26.24 11.66 -7.39
N ALA A 114 -25.43 10.97 -6.58
CA ALA A 114 -24.11 10.49 -7.01
C ALA A 114 -24.14 9.04 -7.50
N PHE A 115 -23.41 8.78 -8.60
CA PHE A 115 -23.29 7.48 -9.25
C PHE A 115 -21.83 7.03 -9.23
N PRO A 116 -21.38 6.28 -8.21
CA PRO A 116 -20.00 5.83 -8.11
C PRO A 116 -19.69 4.74 -9.14
N GLN A 117 -18.50 4.84 -9.74
CA GLN A 117 -17.87 3.78 -10.52
C GLN A 117 -16.50 3.52 -9.91
N CYS A 118 -16.24 2.27 -9.51
CA CYS A 118 -14.97 1.86 -8.94
C CYS A 118 -14.28 0.89 -9.92
N VAL A 119 -13.04 1.21 -10.30
CA VAL A 119 -12.16 0.34 -11.08
C VAL A 119 -10.85 0.16 -10.30
N PHE A 120 -10.17 -0.97 -10.50
CA PHE A 120 -8.82 -1.12 -9.98
C PHE A 120 -7.89 -0.17 -10.76
N ASP A 121 -7.04 0.55 -10.03
CA ASP A 121 -6.16 1.58 -10.59
C ASP A 121 -4.68 1.22 -10.34
N HIS A 122 -4.22 1.31 -9.09
CA HIS A 122 -2.84 0.98 -8.70
C HIS A 122 -2.73 0.34 -7.31
N TRP A 123 -1.49 0.05 -6.91
CA TRP A 123 -1.12 -0.35 -5.55
C TRP A 123 -0.41 0.82 -4.89
N ASP A 124 -0.89 1.26 -3.73
CA ASP A 124 -0.30 2.34 -2.93
C ASP A 124 0.19 1.79 -1.58
N MET A 125 1.18 2.45 -0.97
CA MET A 125 1.72 2.05 0.33
C MET A 125 0.88 2.61 1.48
N MET A 126 0.68 1.81 2.54
CA MET A 126 0.02 2.32 3.75
C MET A 126 0.98 3.24 4.53
N SER A 127 0.48 4.39 4.99
CA SER A 127 1.26 5.39 5.72
C SER A 127 1.48 5.07 7.21
N SER A 128 0.92 3.97 7.71
CA SER A 128 1.07 3.51 9.10
C SER A 128 2.12 2.41 9.18
N ASP A 129 3.03 2.48 10.15
CA ASP A 129 4.08 1.48 10.36
C ASP A 129 3.46 0.12 10.78
N PRO A 130 3.69 -0.98 10.04
CA PRO A 130 3.22 -2.31 10.43
C PRO A 130 3.84 -2.83 11.74
N LEU A 131 4.94 -2.24 12.23
CA LEU A 131 5.60 -2.61 13.49
C LEU A 131 5.06 -1.85 14.71
N GLU A 132 4.37 -0.71 14.52
CA GLU A 132 3.82 0.10 15.61
C GLU A 132 2.58 -0.57 16.24
N PRO A 133 2.59 -0.91 17.55
CA PRO A 133 1.46 -1.58 18.19
C PRO A 133 0.19 -0.73 18.18
N GLY A 134 -0.89 -1.28 17.61
CA GLY A 134 -2.17 -0.57 17.48
C GLY A 134 -2.31 0.26 16.19
N SER A 135 -1.29 0.30 15.33
CA SER A 135 -1.42 0.86 13.99
C SER A 135 -2.35 0.00 13.13
N GLN A 136 -3.01 0.63 12.14
CA GLN A 136 -3.89 -0.10 11.22
C GLN A 136 -3.15 -1.15 10.38
N ALA A 137 -1.89 -0.89 10.04
CA ALA A 137 -1.05 -1.87 9.34
C ALA A 137 -0.70 -3.06 10.24
N ALA A 138 -0.38 -2.81 11.52
CA ALA A 138 -0.12 -3.87 12.49
C ALA A 138 -1.35 -4.77 12.71
N THR A 139 -2.55 -4.19 12.84
CA THR A 139 -3.80 -4.96 12.93
C THR A 139 -4.05 -5.80 11.68
N LEU A 140 -3.93 -5.21 10.49
CA LEU A 140 -4.15 -5.92 9.23
C LEU A 140 -3.17 -7.09 9.06
N VAL A 141 -1.89 -6.90 9.41
CA VAL A 141 -0.91 -7.97 9.36
C VAL A 141 -1.19 -9.05 10.40
N ALA A 142 -1.56 -8.68 11.64
CA ALA A 142 -1.93 -9.65 12.67
C ALA A 142 -3.12 -10.52 12.24
N ASP A 143 -4.17 -9.93 11.64
CA ASP A 143 -5.31 -10.66 11.10
C ASP A 143 -4.92 -11.63 9.97
N ILE A 144 -4.02 -11.21 9.05
CA ILE A 144 -3.51 -12.08 7.98
C ILE A 144 -2.66 -13.22 8.55
N ARG A 145 -1.75 -12.93 9.49
CA ARG A 145 -0.91 -13.93 10.18
C ARG A 145 -1.76 -14.96 10.91
N LYS A 146 -2.75 -14.51 11.68
CA LYS A 146 -3.73 -15.36 12.37
C LYS A 146 -4.50 -16.26 11.41
N ARG A 147 -4.97 -15.70 10.27
CA ARG A 147 -5.66 -16.46 9.21
C ARG A 147 -4.77 -17.49 8.52
N LYS A 148 -3.46 -17.23 8.40
CA LYS A 148 -2.46 -18.17 7.84
C LYS A 148 -1.90 -19.17 8.87
N GLY A 149 -2.18 -19.00 10.16
CA GLY A 149 -1.62 -19.85 11.22
C GLY A 149 -0.19 -19.49 11.64
N LEU A 150 0.28 -18.28 11.30
CA LEU A 150 1.60 -17.78 11.66
C LEU A 150 1.64 -17.25 13.10
N LYS A 151 2.83 -17.15 13.70
CA LYS A 151 3.03 -16.54 15.03
C LYS A 151 2.40 -15.13 15.05
N GLU A 152 1.57 -14.80 16.05
CA GLU A 152 0.89 -13.50 16.12
C GLU A 152 1.90 -12.33 16.27
N GLN A 153 2.98 -12.52 17.03
CA GLN A 153 4.12 -11.60 17.03
C GLN A 153 4.89 -11.70 15.70
N MET A 154 5.32 -10.55 15.18
CA MET A 154 6.27 -10.51 14.08
C MET A 154 7.63 -11.04 14.52
N THR A 155 8.30 -11.71 13.58
CA THR A 155 9.70 -12.11 13.75
C THR A 155 10.56 -10.84 13.80
N PRO A 156 11.28 -10.56 14.90
CA PRO A 156 12.11 -9.37 15.01
C PRO A 156 13.32 -9.47 14.07
N LEU A 157 13.90 -8.33 13.69
CA LEU A 157 15.08 -8.29 12.81
C LEU A 157 16.24 -9.16 13.35
N SER A 158 16.39 -9.20 14.68
CA SER A 158 17.39 -9.99 15.40
C SER A 158 17.23 -11.53 15.34
N GLU A 159 16.15 -12.05 14.73
CA GLU A 159 16.04 -13.47 14.35
C GLU A 159 16.57 -13.73 12.92
N PHE A 160 16.80 -12.68 12.12
CA PHE A 160 17.39 -12.74 10.78
C PHE A 160 18.85 -12.26 10.73
N GLU A 161 19.29 -11.49 11.74
CA GLU A 161 20.69 -11.09 11.93
C GLU A 161 21.50 -12.20 12.58
N ASP A 162 22.70 -12.47 12.05
CA ASP A 162 23.64 -13.40 12.66
C ASP A 162 24.34 -12.75 13.87
N LYS A 163 24.57 -13.52 14.94
CA LYS A 163 25.13 -13.03 16.19
C LYS A 163 26.65 -13.24 16.23
N LEU A 164 27.37 -12.20 15.81
CA LEU A 164 28.82 -12.06 15.90
C LEU A 164 29.32 -11.99 17.35
#